data_AF-A0A1B9YG40-F1
#
_entry.id   AF-A0A1B9YG40-F1
#
_cell.length_a   1.000
_cell.length_b   1.000
_cell.length_c   1.000
_cell.angle_alpha   90.00
_cell.angle_beta   90.00
_cell.angle_gamma   90.00
#
_symmetry.space_group_name_H-M   'P 1'
#
loop_
_entity.id
_entity.type
_entity.pdbx_description
1 polymer ?
#
loop_
_entity_poly.entity_id
_entity_poly.type
_entity_poly.pdbx_seq_one_letter_code
_entity_poly.pdbx_strand_id
1 'polypeptide(L)'
;MIAGQNVSSAISALPRGVRRALDAMRGNVGHSWRLTELAAIGGVSGRTLQRQFLSFVGKTPRAALREIGFECARRELLQGKPDIKIMDVALRCGFPHFGRFSTEYRRRYGETPSQTLKRQAVLMATLGAMPSLFVSRRDRPMLAFGPIETAAEHKEIAADIADDLLVALSRAGISVASQSRTARYYLTGTIRGSGVQARLIFRLIDGETGCQIWAHRTDNILRDETATGEHLAIRIAAMLQSGLRLAEIDRAQHKPAAGLSAHDLALRAMSGVVALDADGNARALELLERAMDQDPTDPLATALAAWAYVQRAVYHFTSAPVEERSRSLELTRRAQALYGDATVLAVLGNALTLLGELDTADLVIRKALAVDGGSVWAWSRSGWIDVYKGEPESAIERLKIALDLAPHDPLAFNSMVGIGCAHFKAGQYAEAAYWQERALAEHPSASWVHRTLCPAHVLAGQRPQARRSLGALRHHYPDLTVSEVQRGMPPLPRDYRDLVVGTLQEAGLPA
;
A
#
# COMPACT_ATOMS: atom_id res chain seq x y z
N MET A 1 -15.81 35.93 -28.37
CA MET A 1 -17.22 35.83 -27.95
C MET A 1 -17.76 34.50 -28.48
N ILE A 2 -18.21 33.61 -27.58
CA ILE A 2 -19.02 32.38 -27.78
C ILE A 2 -18.33 31.22 -28.54
N ALA A 3 -17.70 30.28 -27.81
CA ALA A 3 -18.20 28.96 -27.35
C ALA A 3 -18.14 27.90 -28.47
N GLY A 4 -17.53 26.72 -28.34
CA GLY A 4 -17.30 25.87 -27.18
C GLY A 4 -17.98 24.53 -27.48
N GLN A 5 -17.21 23.48 -27.81
CA GLN A 5 -17.64 22.07 -27.69
C GLN A 5 -16.46 21.08 -27.83
N ASN A 6 -15.99 20.65 -26.66
CA ASN A 6 -15.56 19.30 -26.27
C ASN A 6 -14.46 18.55 -27.03
N VAL A 7 -13.24 18.88 -26.62
CA VAL A 7 -12.14 17.92 -26.41
C VAL A 7 -12.53 17.00 -25.23
N SER A 8 -13.07 15.80 -25.50
CA SER A 8 -13.12 14.68 -24.54
C SER A 8 -13.77 13.42 -25.15
N SER A 9 -12.96 12.48 -25.67
CA SER A 9 -13.17 11.01 -25.56
C SER A 9 -12.02 10.26 -26.25
N ALA A 10 -11.47 9.15 -25.77
CA ALA A 10 -11.40 8.57 -24.44
C ALA A 10 -10.26 7.53 -24.46
N ILE A 11 -9.34 7.61 -23.49
CA ILE A 11 -8.64 6.45 -22.93
C ILE A 11 -9.73 5.41 -22.67
N SER A 12 -9.56 4.14 -23.06
CA SER A 12 -10.53 3.10 -22.75
C SER A 12 -10.44 2.73 -21.25
N ALA A 13 -10.66 3.72 -20.39
CA ALA A 13 -11.06 3.53 -19.01
C ALA A 13 -12.29 2.62 -19.01
N LEU A 14 -12.32 1.68 -18.07
CA LEU A 14 -13.48 0.80 -17.86
C LEU A 14 -14.78 1.63 -17.97
N PRO A 15 -15.77 1.15 -18.75
CA PRO A 15 -17.05 1.83 -18.87
C PRO A 15 -17.58 2.18 -17.49
N ARG A 16 -18.10 3.40 -17.31
CA ARG A 16 -18.54 3.89 -15.99
C ARG A 16 -19.46 2.88 -15.28
N GLY A 17 -20.32 2.19 -16.02
CA GLY A 17 -21.19 1.15 -15.48
C GLY A 17 -20.45 -0.08 -14.94
N VAL A 18 -19.42 -0.56 -15.65
CA VAL A 18 -18.56 -1.68 -15.20
C VAL A 18 -17.77 -1.28 -13.95
N ARG A 19 -17.19 -0.08 -13.96
CA ARG A 19 -16.42 0.44 -12.82
C ARG A 19 -17.27 0.53 -11.56
N ARG A 20 -18.44 1.19 -11.64
CA ARG A 20 -19.38 1.31 -10.50
C ARG A 20 -19.84 -0.05 -9.99
N ALA A 21 -20.09 -1.01 -10.88
CA ALA A 21 -20.44 -2.37 -10.48
C ALA A 21 -19.28 -3.06 -9.74
N LEU A 22 -18.04 -2.96 -10.23
CA LEU A 22 -16.86 -3.50 -9.56
C LEU A 22 -16.61 -2.84 -8.19
N ASP A 23 -16.75 -1.51 -8.10
CA ASP A 23 -16.59 -0.77 -6.85
C ASP A 23 -17.65 -1.20 -5.82
N ALA A 24 -18.90 -1.40 -6.25
CA ALA A 24 -19.96 -1.92 -5.39
C ALA A 24 -19.68 -3.36 -4.92
N MET A 25 -19.25 -4.25 -5.82
CA MET A 25 -18.86 -5.63 -5.45
C MET A 25 -17.74 -5.63 -4.41
N ARG A 26 -16.72 -4.77 -4.56
CA ARG A 26 -15.60 -4.66 -3.62
C ARG A 26 -16.00 -4.03 -2.29
N GLY A 27 -16.94 -3.09 -2.33
CA GLY A 27 -17.45 -2.41 -1.13
C GLY A 27 -18.30 -3.31 -0.22
N ASN A 28 -18.89 -4.39 -0.76
CA ASN A 28 -19.60 -5.39 0.05
C ASN A 28 -19.54 -6.76 -0.63
N VAL A 29 -18.47 -7.52 -0.36
CA VAL A 29 -18.21 -8.81 -1.01
C VAL A 29 -19.16 -9.90 -0.53
N GLY A 30 -19.60 -9.85 0.73
CA GLY A 30 -20.52 -10.82 1.33
C GLY A 30 -21.96 -10.68 0.84
N HIS A 31 -22.33 -9.53 0.26
CA HIS A 31 -23.67 -9.34 -0.29
C HIS A 31 -23.96 -10.29 -1.44
N SER A 32 -25.16 -10.85 -1.45
CA SER A 32 -25.66 -11.76 -2.49
C SER A 32 -26.09 -10.98 -3.75
N TRP A 33 -25.14 -10.32 -4.40
CA TRP A 33 -25.35 -9.45 -5.56
C TRP A 33 -26.12 -10.15 -6.70
N ARG A 34 -27.23 -9.54 -7.12
CA ARG A 34 -27.96 -9.95 -8.33
C ARG A 34 -27.49 -9.14 -9.54
N LEU A 35 -27.52 -9.76 -10.73
CA LEU A 35 -27.12 -9.06 -11.96
C LEU A 35 -27.98 -7.80 -12.20
N THR A 36 -29.26 -7.84 -11.86
CA THR A 36 -30.20 -6.72 -11.98
C THR A 36 -29.81 -5.53 -11.10
N GLU A 37 -29.33 -5.81 -9.89
CA GLU A 37 -28.89 -4.79 -8.92
C GLU A 37 -27.60 -4.12 -9.38
N LEU A 38 -26.61 -4.92 -9.80
CA LEU A 38 -25.35 -4.41 -10.35
C LEU A 38 -25.57 -3.58 -11.63
N ALA A 39 -26.53 -4.00 -12.47
CA ALA A 39 -26.91 -3.28 -13.67
C ALA A 39 -27.55 -1.92 -13.34
N ALA A 40 -28.40 -1.87 -12.31
CA ALA A 40 -28.98 -0.63 -11.80
C ALA A 40 -27.89 0.33 -11.27
N ILE A 41 -26.93 -0.17 -10.49
CA ILE A 41 -25.78 0.62 -10.02
C ILE A 41 -24.95 1.14 -11.19
N GLY A 42 -24.75 0.31 -12.21
CA GLY A 42 -24.02 0.68 -13.42
C GLY A 42 -24.79 1.65 -14.34
N GLY A 43 -26.09 1.89 -14.10
CA GLY A 43 -26.93 2.71 -14.96
C GLY A 43 -27.17 2.11 -16.36
N VAL A 44 -27.11 0.78 -16.49
CA VAL A 44 -27.24 0.07 -17.77
C VAL A 44 -28.15 -1.16 -17.62
N SER A 45 -28.60 -1.75 -18.73
CA SER A 45 -29.33 -3.02 -18.68
C SER A 45 -28.41 -4.20 -18.33
N GLY A 46 -28.95 -5.26 -17.71
CA GLY A 46 -28.16 -6.44 -17.33
C GLY A 46 -27.39 -7.09 -18.48
N ARG A 47 -28.00 -7.13 -19.68
CA ARG A 47 -27.37 -7.63 -20.91
C ARG A 47 -26.19 -6.74 -21.34
N THR A 48 -26.35 -5.43 -21.23
CA THR A 48 -25.30 -4.46 -21.54
C THR A 48 -24.15 -4.58 -20.54
N LEU A 49 -24.45 -4.67 -19.24
CA LEU A 49 -23.44 -4.85 -18.20
C LEU A 49 -22.63 -6.12 -18.44
N GLN A 50 -23.31 -7.25 -18.69
CA GLN A 50 -22.65 -8.53 -18.92
C GLN A 50 -21.76 -8.50 -20.17
N ARG A 51 -22.23 -7.88 -21.27
CA ARG A 51 -21.43 -7.70 -22.49
C ARG A 51 -20.20 -6.81 -22.23
N GLN A 52 -20.37 -5.72 -21.50
CA GLN A 52 -19.25 -4.83 -21.15
C GLN A 52 -18.24 -5.54 -20.23
N PHE A 53 -18.70 -6.31 -19.24
CA PHE A 53 -17.83 -7.12 -18.40
C PHE A 53 -17.01 -8.14 -19.22
N LEU A 54 -17.63 -8.86 -20.15
CA LEU A 54 -16.91 -9.77 -21.03
C LEU A 54 -15.91 -9.03 -21.94
N SER A 55 -16.29 -7.88 -22.47
CA SER A 55 -15.47 -7.11 -23.41
C SER A 55 -14.30 -6.36 -22.76
N PHE A 56 -14.47 -5.87 -21.53
CA PHE A 56 -13.50 -4.98 -20.88
C PHE A 56 -12.81 -5.62 -19.67
N VAL A 57 -13.39 -6.65 -19.05
CA VAL A 57 -12.82 -7.38 -17.89
C VAL A 57 -12.46 -8.82 -18.28
N GLY A 58 -12.90 -9.30 -19.45
CA GLY A 58 -12.67 -10.68 -19.91
C GLY A 58 -13.49 -11.74 -19.15
N LYS A 59 -14.39 -11.34 -18.24
CA LYS A 59 -15.12 -12.24 -17.32
C LYS A 59 -16.57 -11.81 -17.19
N THR A 60 -17.46 -12.74 -16.84
CA THR A 60 -18.84 -12.37 -16.47
C THR A 60 -18.88 -11.67 -15.10
N PRO A 61 -19.90 -10.85 -14.80
CA PRO A 61 -20.04 -10.21 -13.48
C PRO A 61 -19.97 -11.20 -12.31
N ARG A 62 -20.57 -12.39 -12.46
CA ARG A 62 -20.52 -13.46 -11.45
C ARG A 62 -19.13 -14.07 -11.28
N ALA A 63 -18.36 -14.21 -12.37
CA ALA A 63 -16.99 -14.70 -12.29
C ALA A 63 -16.07 -13.68 -11.63
N ALA A 64 -16.22 -12.40 -11.96
CA ALA A 64 -15.52 -11.30 -11.31
C ALA A 64 -15.85 -11.21 -9.81
N LEU A 65 -17.12 -11.32 -9.42
CA LEU A 65 -17.52 -11.34 -8.01
C LEU A 65 -16.91 -12.52 -7.24
N ARG A 66 -16.90 -13.72 -7.82
CA ARG A 66 -16.23 -14.88 -7.19
C ARG A 66 -14.75 -14.67 -7.02
N GLU A 67 -14.10 -14.01 -7.98
CA GLU A 67 -12.70 -13.67 -7.89
C GLU A 67 -12.42 -12.66 -6.78
N ILE A 68 -13.22 -11.59 -6.70
CA ILE A 68 -13.17 -10.62 -5.59
C ILE A 68 -13.37 -11.33 -4.25
N GLY A 69 -14.30 -12.29 -4.17
CA GLY A 69 -14.49 -13.15 -3.00
C GLY A 69 -13.22 -13.88 -2.58
N PHE A 70 -12.56 -14.58 -3.50
CA PHE A 70 -11.34 -15.32 -3.17
C PHE A 70 -10.18 -14.41 -2.79
N GLU A 71 -10.06 -13.24 -3.43
CA GLU A 71 -9.06 -12.23 -3.06
C GLU A 71 -9.33 -11.71 -1.64
N CYS A 72 -10.59 -11.40 -1.31
CA CYS A 72 -11.02 -10.99 0.03
C CYS A 72 -10.69 -12.05 1.08
N ALA A 73 -11.06 -13.31 0.81
CA ALA A 73 -10.85 -14.41 1.75
C ALA A 73 -9.37 -14.63 2.03
N ARG A 74 -8.53 -14.57 1.00
CA ARG A 74 -7.10 -14.78 1.18
C ARG A 74 -6.45 -13.62 1.94
N ARG A 75 -6.81 -12.38 1.63
CA ARG A 75 -6.39 -11.20 2.39
C ARG A 75 -6.73 -11.35 3.87
N GLU A 76 -7.97 -11.71 4.21
CA GLU A 76 -8.38 -11.91 5.60
C GLU A 76 -7.56 -13.00 6.31
N LEU A 77 -7.26 -14.10 5.62
CA LEU A 77 -6.43 -15.19 6.18
C LEU A 77 -4.95 -14.79 6.32
N LEU A 78 -4.45 -13.88 5.46
CA LEU A 78 -3.08 -13.39 5.54
C LEU A 78 -2.90 -12.31 6.63
N GLN A 79 -3.94 -11.53 6.92
CA GLN A 79 -3.96 -10.50 7.96
C GLN A 79 -4.45 -11.01 9.32
N GLY A 80 -5.15 -12.14 9.34
CA GLY A 80 -5.87 -12.64 10.51
C GLY A 80 -4.99 -13.14 11.66
N LYS A 81 -5.54 -13.07 12.87
CA LYS A 81 -4.97 -13.70 14.08
C LYS A 81 -4.96 -15.24 13.95
N PRO A 82 -4.12 -15.96 14.73
CA PRO A 82 -4.10 -17.43 14.75
C PRO A 82 -5.47 -18.09 15.00
N ASP A 83 -6.38 -17.39 15.69
CA ASP A 83 -7.65 -17.93 16.17
C ASP A 83 -8.84 -17.67 15.21
N ILE A 84 -8.59 -17.04 14.06
CA ILE A 84 -9.66 -16.73 13.09
C ILE A 84 -10.26 -18.03 12.52
N LYS A 85 -11.60 -18.14 12.52
CA LYS A 85 -12.30 -19.29 11.96
C LYS A 85 -12.44 -19.13 10.45
N ILE A 86 -11.90 -20.10 9.71
CA ILE A 86 -11.96 -20.15 8.23
C ILE A 86 -13.40 -20.06 7.70
N MET A 87 -14.35 -20.67 8.41
CA MET A 87 -15.77 -20.65 8.02
C MET A 87 -16.34 -19.23 8.02
N ASP A 88 -16.00 -18.42 9.04
CA ASP A 88 -16.49 -17.06 9.16
C ASP A 88 -15.91 -16.18 8.05
N VAL A 89 -14.62 -16.36 7.73
CA VAL A 89 -13.96 -15.70 6.59
C VAL A 89 -14.65 -16.08 5.28
N ALA A 90 -14.92 -17.37 5.07
CA ALA A 90 -15.57 -17.85 3.85
C ALA A 90 -16.97 -17.24 3.68
N LEU A 91 -17.77 -17.18 4.75
CA LEU A 91 -19.10 -16.54 4.73
C LEU A 91 -19.00 -15.06 4.39
N ARG A 92 -18.14 -14.30 5.08
CA ARG A 92 -17.94 -12.86 4.82
C ARG A 92 -17.49 -12.57 3.39
N CYS A 93 -16.75 -13.50 2.78
CA CYS A 93 -16.25 -13.37 1.42
C CYS A 93 -17.20 -13.90 0.34
N GLY A 94 -18.46 -14.21 0.70
CA GLY A 94 -19.50 -14.62 -0.24
C GLY A 94 -19.46 -16.12 -0.60
N PHE A 95 -18.86 -16.97 0.25
CA PHE A 95 -18.78 -18.42 0.05
C PHE A 95 -19.61 -19.21 1.08
N PRO A 96 -20.87 -19.54 0.77
CA PRO A 96 -21.73 -20.32 1.68
C PRO A 96 -21.36 -21.82 1.74
N HIS A 97 -20.50 -22.32 0.84
CA HIS A 97 -20.15 -23.73 0.72
C HIS A 97 -18.66 -23.97 1.01
N PHE A 98 -18.33 -24.30 2.26
CA PHE A 98 -16.94 -24.36 2.76
C PHE A 98 -16.04 -25.40 2.08
N GLY A 99 -16.59 -26.56 1.73
CA GLY A 99 -15.84 -27.60 1.03
C GLY A 99 -15.41 -27.15 -0.37
N ARG A 100 -16.35 -26.56 -1.15
CA ARG A 100 -16.05 -26.01 -2.49
C ARG A 100 -15.09 -24.81 -2.41
N PHE A 101 -15.29 -23.95 -1.40
CA PHE A 101 -14.37 -22.85 -1.13
C PHE A 101 -12.94 -23.35 -0.91
N SER A 102 -12.74 -24.33 -0.02
CA SER A 102 -11.40 -24.85 0.30
C SER A 102 -10.72 -25.52 -0.90
N THR A 103 -11.47 -26.30 -1.69
CA THR A 103 -10.94 -26.94 -2.90
C THR A 103 -10.52 -25.93 -3.95
N GLU A 104 -11.38 -24.95 -4.25
CA GLU A 104 -11.09 -23.95 -5.27
C GLU A 104 -10.03 -22.95 -4.79
N TYR A 105 -10.00 -22.63 -3.49
CA TYR A 105 -8.93 -21.85 -2.87
C TYR A 105 -7.57 -22.55 -3.04
N ARG A 106 -7.49 -23.85 -2.73
CA ARG A 106 -6.27 -24.64 -2.94
C ARG A 106 -5.86 -24.68 -4.40
N ARG A 107 -6.82 -24.87 -5.30
CA ARG A 107 -6.57 -24.85 -6.74
C ARG A 107 -5.99 -23.51 -7.20
N ARG A 108 -6.49 -22.41 -6.64
CA ARG A 108 -6.09 -21.05 -7.01
C ARG A 108 -4.74 -20.66 -6.43
N TYR A 109 -4.45 -21.02 -5.18
CA TYR A 109 -3.32 -20.47 -4.44
C TYR A 109 -2.27 -21.50 -4.01
N GLY A 110 -2.43 -22.77 -4.39
CA GLY A 110 -1.49 -23.84 -4.07
C GLY A 110 -1.54 -24.36 -2.63
N GLU A 111 -2.27 -23.69 -1.73
CA GLU A 111 -2.42 -24.05 -0.32
C GLU A 111 -3.89 -23.97 0.13
N THR A 112 -4.29 -24.75 1.14
CA THR A 112 -5.64 -24.64 1.73
C THR A 112 -5.76 -23.40 2.62
N PRO A 113 -6.98 -22.89 2.89
CA PRO A 113 -7.17 -21.79 3.83
C PRO A 113 -6.52 -22.04 5.21
N SER A 114 -6.57 -23.29 5.68
CA SER A 114 -5.94 -23.70 6.95
C SER A 114 -4.41 -23.68 6.90
N GLN A 115 -3.82 -24.02 5.75
CA GLN A 115 -2.37 -23.93 5.54
C GLN A 115 -1.91 -22.46 5.53
N THR A 116 -2.67 -21.56 4.88
CA THR A 116 -2.41 -20.12 4.91
C THR A 116 -2.35 -19.60 6.35
N LEU A 117 -3.37 -19.92 7.16
CA LEU A 117 -3.42 -19.51 8.56
C LEU A 117 -2.31 -20.13 9.40
N LYS A 118 -2.06 -21.44 9.26
CA LYS A 118 -1.00 -22.12 10.01
C LYS A 118 0.36 -21.52 9.69
N ARG A 119 0.63 -21.20 8.42
CA ARG A 119 1.86 -20.54 7.97
C ARG A 119 2.02 -19.17 8.62
N GLN A 120 0.95 -18.37 8.66
CA GLN A 120 0.96 -17.09 9.36
C GLN A 120 1.13 -17.27 10.87
N ALA A 121 0.42 -18.20 11.50
CA ALA A 121 0.53 -18.45 12.94
C ALA A 121 1.93 -18.91 13.36
N VAL A 122 2.58 -19.79 12.61
CA VAL A 122 3.98 -20.22 12.86
C VAL A 122 4.94 -19.04 12.71
N LEU A 123 4.76 -18.20 11.69
CA LEU A 123 5.56 -17.00 11.49
C LEU A 123 5.38 -16.03 12.68
N MET A 124 4.14 -15.75 13.07
CA MET A 124 3.82 -14.90 14.22
C MET A 124 4.37 -15.45 15.53
N ALA A 125 4.28 -16.77 15.77
CA ALA A 125 4.82 -17.41 16.98
C ALA A 125 6.36 -17.35 17.03
N THR A 126 7.03 -17.58 15.90
CA THR A 126 8.49 -17.49 15.79
C THR A 126 8.97 -16.05 16.04
N LEU A 127 8.22 -15.06 15.55
CA LEU A 127 8.53 -13.64 15.74
C LEU A 127 8.16 -13.14 17.14
N GLY A 128 7.10 -13.67 17.76
CA GLY A 128 6.70 -13.38 19.15
C GLY A 128 7.61 -14.00 20.21
N ALA A 129 8.34 -15.07 19.87
CA ALA A 129 9.40 -15.62 20.71
C ALA A 129 10.71 -14.82 20.65
N MET A 130 10.84 -13.87 19.71
CA MET A 130 11.94 -12.92 19.73
C MET A 130 11.70 -11.88 20.83
N PRO A 131 12.73 -11.51 21.61
CA PRO A 131 12.57 -10.56 22.70
C PRO A 131 12.01 -9.23 22.17
N SER A 132 10.80 -8.90 22.59
CA SER A 132 10.21 -7.58 22.39
C SER A 132 10.90 -6.62 23.37
N LEU A 133 11.98 -6.00 22.90
CA LEU A 133 12.68 -4.96 23.65
C LEU A 133 11.90 -3.65 23.44
N PHE A 134 10.80 -3.49 24.17
CA PHE A 134 9.99 -2.27 24.20
C PHE A 134 10.87 -1.02 24.28
N VAL A 135 10.73 -0.10 23.32
CA VAL A 135 11.48 1.17 23.25
C VAL A 135 11.01 2.16 24.31
N SER A 136 11.97 3.00 24.72
CA SER A 136 11.76 4.22 25.51
C SER A 136 10.82 5.21 24.82
N ARG A 137 9.70 5.48 25.49
CA ARG A 137 8.52 6.26 25.08
C ARG A 137 8.71 7.74 24.66
N ARG A 138 9.91 8.33 24.73
CA ARG A 138 10.03 9.79 24.89
C ARG A 138 9.54 10.65 23.73
N ASP A 139 9.68 10.20 22.47
CA ASP A 139 9.40 11.07 21.30
C ASP A 139 8.26 10.60 20.38
N ARG A 140 7.56 9.50 20.71
CA ARG A 140 6.42 9.04 19.90
C ARG A 140 5.15 9.80 20.23
N PRO A 141 4.33 10.16 19.22
CA PRO A 141 3.06 10.83 19.46
C PRO A 141 2.11 9.92 20.24
N MET A 142 1.64 10.43 21.38
CA MET A 142 0.61 9.75 22.18
C MET A 142 -0.78 10.20 21.71
N LEU A 143 -1.64 9.22 21.45
CA LEU A 143 -3.03 9.41 21.08
C LEU A 143 -3.91 9.24 22.32
N ALA A 144 -4.88 10.12 22.53
CA ALA A 144 -6.00 9.89 23.43
C ALA A 144 -7.19 9.41 22.62
N PHE A 145 -7.82 8.32 23.06
CA PHE A 145 -9.06 7.82 22.48
C PHE A 145 -10.02 7.46 23.62
N GLY A 146 -11.16 8.13 23.65
CA GLY A 146 -12.23 7.91 24.62
C GLY A 146 -13.39 7.11 24.03
N PRO A 147 -14.48 6.91 24.81
CA PRO A 147 -15.66 6.21 24.33
C PRO A 147 -16.27 6.91 23.11
N ILE A 148 -16.81 6.12 22.19
CA ILE A 148 -17.51 6.61 21.00
C ILE A 148 -18.85 7.21 21.44
N GLU A 149 -19.08 8.48 21.11
CA GLU A 149 -20.34 9.16 21.42
C GLU A 149 -21.49 8.56 20.62
N THR A 150 -22.54 8.14 21.29
CA THR A 150 -23.63 7.42 20.64
C THR A 150 -24.96 7.48 21.40
N ALA A 151 -26.06 7.18 20.70
CA ALA A 151 -27.36 6.96 21.30
C ALA A 151 -27.38 5.62 22.08
N ALA A 152 -28.31 5.47 23.04
CA ALA A 152 -28.38 4.29 23.91
C ALA A 152 -28.48 2.97 23.14
N GLU A 153 -29.16 2.96 22.00
CA GLU A 153 -29.37 1.79 21.14
C GLU A 153 -28.09 1.23 20.49
N HIS A 154 -27.03 2.03 20.35
CA HIS A 154 -25.77 1.59 19.70
C HIS A 154 -24.61 1.47 20.70
N LYS A 155 -24.86 1.50 22.02
CA LYS A 155 -23.81 1.52 23.05
C LYS A 155 -22.92 0.27 23.02
N GLU A 156 -23.50 -0.91 22.80
CA GLU A 156 -22.76 -2.17 22.78
C GLU A 156 -21.81 -2.23 21.57
N ILE A 157 -22.33 -1.98 20.37
CA ILE A 157 -21.54 -1.93 19.13
C ILE A 157 -20.45 -0.85 19.20
N ALA A 158 -20.74 0.30 19.82
CA ALA A 158 -19.77 1.35 20.03
C ALA A 158 -18.60 0.91 20.94
N ALA A 159 -18.88 0.11 21.98
CA ALA A 159 -17.86 -0.43 22.86
C ALA A 159 -16.99 -1.47 22.13
N ASP A 160 -17.61 -2.40 21.40
CA ASP A 160 -16.89 -3.43 20.64
C ASP A 160 -15.94 -2.80 19.59
N ILE A 161 -16.43 -1.81 18.84
CA ILE A 161 -15.61 -1.08 17.86
C ILE A 161 -14.46 -0.35 18.54
N ALA A 162 -14.71 0.26 19.71
CA ALA A 162 -13.67 0.96 20.45
C ALA A 162 -12.58 0.00 20.95
N ASP A 163 -12.97 -1.16 21.48
CA ASP A 163 -12.04 -2.18 21.98
C ASP A 163 -11.21 -2.79 20.84
N ASP A 164 -11.85 -3.16 19.74
CA ASP A 164 -11.15 -3.66 18.54
C ASP A 164 -10.17 -2.62 18.00
N LEU A 165 -10.55 -1.35 17.99
CA LEU A 165 -9.68 -0.25 17.56
C LEU A 165 -8.50 -0.03 18.52
N LEU A 166 -8.71 -0.08 19.83
CA LEU A 166 -7.63 0.01 20.82
C LEU A 166 -6.60 -1.11 20.61
N VAL A 167 -7.06 -2.34 20.36
CA VAL A 167 -6.19 -3.48 20.05
C VAL A 167 -5.42 -3.25 18.75
N ALA A 168 -6.09 -2.78 17.69
CA ALA A 168 -5.46 -2.51 16.41
C ALA A 168 -4.41 -1.38 16.49
N LEU A 169 -4.71 -0.29 17.21
CA LEU A 169 -3.78 0.82 17.42
C LEU A 169 -2.55 0.40 18.23
N SER A 170 -2.74 -0.40 19.28
CA SER A 170 -1.65 -0.96 20.08
C SER A 170 -0.70 -1.81 19.22
N ARG A 171 -1.26 -2.65 18.33
CA ARG A 171 -0.49 -3.44 17.35
C ARG A 171 0.24 -2.58 16.32
N ALA A 172 -0.38 -1.49 15.87
CA ALA A 172 0.27 -0.51 15.00
C ALA A 172 1.41 0.28 15.71
N GLY A 173 1.69 -0.01 16.99
CA GLY A 173 2.71 0.66 17.78
C GLY A 173 2.33 2.09 18.17
N ILE A 174 1.04 2.44 18.08
CA ILE A 174 0.49 3.73 18.49
C ILE A 174 0.18 3.66 19.98
N SER A 175 0.84 4.51 20.76
CA SER A 175 0.56 4.59 22.21
C SER A 175 -0.77 5.30 22.42
N VAL A 176 -1.75 4.59 22.98
CA VAL A 176 -3.06 5.14 23.32
C VAL A 176 -3.19 5.32 24.83
N ALA A 177 -3.61 6.51 25.25
CA ALA A 177 -3.97 6.81 26.64
C ALA A 177 -5.49 6.92 26.77
N SER A 178 -6.03 6.38 27.86
CA SER A 178 -7.44 6.53 28.22
C SER A 178 -7.77 7.91 28.80
N GLN A 179 -6.76 8.70 29.16
CA GLN A 179 -6.92 10.03 29.74
C GLN A 179 -6.26 11.14 28.91
N SER A 180 -6.96 12.26 28.79
CA SER A 180 -6.69 13.32 27.81
C SER A 180 -5.46 14.19 28.10
N ARG A 181 -5.09 14.46 29.35
CA ARG A 181 -4.25 15.64 29.70
C ARG A 181 -2.80 15.64 29.19
N THR A 182 -2.29 14.52 28.68
CA THR A 182 -0.90 14.39 28.21
C THR A 182 -0.79 13.95 26.76
N ALA A 183 -1.91 13.64 26.10
CA ALA A 183 -1.91 13.20 24.71
C ALA A 183 -1.79 14.39 23.76
N ARG A 184 -0.98 14.24 22.71
CA ARG A 184 -0.85 15.25 21.65
C ARG A 184 -2.03 15.20 20.70
N TYR A 185 -2.46 14.00 20.31
CA TYR A 185 -3.54 13.83 19.37
C TYR A 185 -4.77 13.25 20.05
N TYR A 186 -5.95 13.68 19.62
CA TYR A 186 -7.23 13.23 20.14
C TYR A 186 -8.03 12.58 19.03
N LEU A 187 -8.29 11.28 19.16
CA LEU A 187 -9.24 10.58 18.33
C LEU A 187 -10.61 10.69 18.99
N THR A 188 -11.58 11.22 18.27
CA THR A 188 -12.99 11.25 18.68
C THR A 188 -13.80 10.38 17.75
N GLY A 189 -14.70 9.56 18.32
CA GLY A 189 -15.62 8.71 17.58
C GLY A 189 -17.06 9.11 17.87
N THR A 190 -17.91 9.13 16.83
CA THR A 190 -19.34 9.39 16.99
C THR A 190 -20.16 8.45 16.11
N ILE A 191 -21.24 7.88 16.63
CA ILE A 191 -22.28 7.19 15.85
C ILE A 191 -23.50 8.09 15.77
N ARG A 192 -24.01 8.31 14.55
CA ARG A 192 -25.19 9.13 14.28
C ARG A 192 -26.21 8.35 13.44
N GLY A 193 -27.48 8.69 13.56
CA GLY A 193 -28.58 8.01 12.88
C GLY A 193 -29.10 6.81 13.67
N SER A 194 -30.09 6.13 13.11
CA SER A 194 -30.74 4.96 13.73
C SER A 194 -30.89 3.82 12.73
N GLY A 195 -30.95 2.60 13.26
CA GLY A 195 -31.07 1.38 12.47
C GLY A 195 -30.04 1.27 11.33
N VAL A 196 -30.47 0.80 10.17
CA VAL A 196 -29.60 0.47 9.04
C VAL A 196 -28.85 1.69 8.47
N GLN A 197 -29.29 2.91 8.77
CA GLN A 197 -28.65 4.16 8.32
C GLN A 197 -27.63 4.72 9.32
N ALA A 198 -27.33 3.99 10.39
CA ALA A 198 -26.33 4.41 11.36
C ALA A 198 -24.96 4.61 10.67
N ARG A 199 -24.33 5.74 10.96
CA ARG A 199 -23.02 6.13 10.43
C ARG A 199 -22.03 6.32 11.56
N LEU A 200 -20.84 5.76 11.41
CA LEU A 200 -19.70 5.94 12.31
C LEU A 200 -18.76 6.99 11.71
N ILE A 201 -18.33 7.94 12.54
CA ILE A 201 -17.40 8.99 12.16
C ILE A 201 -16.28 9.05 13.19
N PHE A 202 -15.04 8.96 12.70
CA PHE A 202 -13.85 9.27 13.50
C PHE A 202 -13.22 10.57 13.03
N ARG A 203 -12.65 11.33 13.98
CA ARG A 203 -11.88 12.55 13.73
C ARG A 203 -10.64 12.54 14.58
N LEU A 204 -9.50 12.85 13.97
CA LEU A 204 -8.23 13.07 14.65
C LEU A 204 -7.98 14.57 14.76
N ILE A 205 -7.78 15.05 15.98
CA ILE A 205 -7.55 16.44 16.30
C ILE A 205 -6.17 16.59 16.90
N ASP A 206 -5.41 17.58 16.45
CA ASP A 206 -4.19 18.01 17.11
C ASP A 206 -4.53 18.84 18.34
N GLY A 207 -4.04 18.41 19.49
CA GLY A 207 -4.28 19.02 20.80
C GLY A 207 -3.64 20.40 20.98
N GLU A 208 -2.55 20.69 20.26
CA GLU A 208 -1.86 21.97 20.35
C GLU A 208 -2.56 23.04 19.53
N THR A 209 -2.97 22.69 18.30
CA THR A 209 -3.59 23.62 17.35
C THR A 209 -5.12 23.62 17.38
N GLY A 210 -5.74 22.56 17.90
CA GLY A 210 -7.18 22.33 17.84
C GLY A 210 -7.69 21.95 16.43
N CYS A 211 -6.80 21.82 15.44
CA CYS A 211 -7.17 21.52 14.07
C CYS A 211 -7.52 20.04 13.89
N GLN A 212 -8.55 19.77 13.10
CA GLN A 212 -8.81 18.41 12.61
C GLN A 212 -7.82 18.07 11.50
N ILE A 213 -6.96 17.09 11.74
CA ILE A 213 -5.90 16.66 10.80
C ILE A 213 -6.28 15.42 9.99
N TRP A 214 -7.28 14.66 10.43
CA TRP A 214 -7.79 13.49 9.71
C TRP A 214 -9.24 13.18 10.11
N ALA A 215 -9.99 12.53 9.22
CA ALA A 215 -11.31 12.01 9.53
C ALA A 215 -11.62 10.75 8.70
N HIS A 216 -12.47 9.89 9.25
CA HIS A 216 -13.02 8.73 8.57
C HIS A 216 -14.52 8.63 8.79
N ARG A 217 -15.21 8.10 7.78
CA ARG A 217 -16.65 7.88 7.81
C ARG A 217 -16.96 6.48 7.27
N THR A 218 -17.76 5.74 8.03
CA THR A 218 -18.34 4.45 7.62
C THR A 218 -19.86 4.57 7.68
N ASP A 219 -20.53 4.28 6.58
CA ASP A 219 -22.00 4.27 6.51
C ASP A 219 -22.54 2.84 6.71
N ASN A 220 -23.79 2.73 7.18
CA ASN A 220 -24.53 1.47 7.33
C ASN A 220 -23.86 0.44 8.24
N ILE A 221 -23.32 0.88 9.38
CA ILE A 221 -22.53 0.04 10.29
C ILE A 221 -23.29 -1.18 10.84
N LEU A 222 -24.63 -1.18 10.80
CA LEU A 222 -25.48 -2.28 11.27
C LEU A 222 -25.85 -3.30 10.18
N ARG A 223 -25.50 -3.03 8.92
CA ARG A 223 -25.86 -3.90 7.78
C ARG A 223 -24.69 -4.76 7.30
N ASP A 224 -23.48 -4.37 7.66
CA ASP A 224 -22.27 -4.96 7.15
C ASP A 224 -21.73 -6.00 8.15
N GLU A 225 -22.28 -7.22 8.12
CA GLU A 225 -21.74 -8.36 8.88
C GLU A 225 -20.29 -8.71 8.47
N THR A 226 -19.80 -8.16 7.35
CA THR A 226 -18.40 -8.26 6.91
C THR A 226 -17.49 -7.17 7.48
N ALA A 227 -18.08 -6.11 8.05
CA ALA A 227 -17.45 -5.24 9.02
C ALA A 227 -17.53 -5.87 10.42
N THR A 228 -16.96 -7.07 10.58
CA THR A 228 -16.50 -7.49 11.91
C THR A 228 -15.66 -6.35 12.47
N GLY A 229 -15.94 -5.90 13.70
CA GLY A 229 -15.31 -4.73 14.33
C GLY A 229 -13.79 -4.72 14.13
N GLU A 230 -13.15 -5.90 14.21
CA GLU A 230 -11.74 -6.11 14.00
C GLU A 230 -11.19 -5.68 12.61
N HIS A 231 -11.89 -5.99 11.51
CA HIS A 231 -11.42 -5.60 10.17
C HIS A 231 -11.58 -4.11 9.91
N LEU A 232 -12.66 -3.54 10.44
CA LEU A 232 -12.87 -2.10 10.42
C LEU A 232 -11.79 -1.39 11.26
N ALA A 233 -11.50 -1.91 12.45
CA ALA A 233 -10.46 -1.41 13.34
C ALA A 233 -9.07 -1.46 12.71
N ILE A 234 -8.67 -2.56 12.07
CA ILE A 234 -7.37 -2.69 11.37
C ILE A 234 -7.26 -1.64 10.27
N ARG A 235 -8.30 -1.48 9.42
CA ARG A 235 -8.28 -0.46 8.37
C ARG A 235 -8.20 0.95 8.94
N ILE A 236 -8.98 1.25 9.97
CA ILE A 236 -8.95 2.57 10.63
C ILE A 236 -7.59 2.83 11.26
N ALA A 237 -7.00 1.87 11.96
CA ALA A 237 -5.67 2.00 12.54
C ALA A 237 -4.60 2.23 11.46
N ALA A 238 -4.65 1.50 10.33
CA ALA A 238 -3.73 1.69 9.21
C ALA A 238 -3.87 3.09 8.58
N MET A 239 -5.10 3.55 8.31
CA MET A 239 -5.34 4.91 7.80
C MET A 239 -4.91 5.98 8.81
N LEU A 240 -5.15 5.76 10.10
CA LEU A 240 -4.76 6.68 11.18
C LEU A 240 -3.24 6.78 11.30
N GLN A 241 -2.51 5.66 11.18
CA GLN A 241 -1.05 5.64 11.19
C GLN A 241 -0.48 6.49 10.03
N SER A 242 -1.04 6.39 8.83
CA SER A 242 -0.67 7.26 7.71
C SER A 242 -0.98 8.74 8.00
N GLY A 243 -2.15 9.05 8.57
CA GLY A 243 -2.51 10.42 8.97
C GLY A 243 -1.59 11.01 10.04
N LEU A 244 -1.28 10.24 11.09
CA LEU A 244 -0.35 10.63 12.16
C LEU A 244 1.06 10.85 11.64
N ARG A 245 1.56 9.98 10.76
CA ARG A 245 2.88 10.13 10.13
C ARG A 245 2.97 11.45 9.36
N LEU A 246 1.96 11.78 8.55
CA LEU A 246 1.92 13.04 7.80
C LEU A 246 1.87 14.25 8.73
N ALA A 247 1.08 14.20 9.80
CA ALA A 247 1.01 15.27 10.78
C ALA A 247 2.33 15.47 11.54
N GLU A 248 3.03 14.39 11.90
CA GLU A 248 4.34 14.47 12.55
C GLU A 248 5.44 14.95 11.58
N ILE A 249 5.38 14.59 10.29
CA ILE A 249 6.27 15.16 9.26
C ILE A 249 6.04 16.67 9.13
N ASP A 250 4.78 17.11 9.04
CA ASP A 250 4.42 18.53 8.93
C ASP A 250 4.87 19.32 10.18
N ARG A 251 4.61 18.79 11.37
CA ARG A 251 5.09 19.36 12.64
C ARG A 251 6.62 19.44 12.66
N ALA A 252 7.29 18.35 12.27
CA ALA A 252 8.73 18.33 12.19
C ALA A 252 9.22 19.42 11.25
N GLN A 253 8.62 19.63 10.06
CA GLN A 253 8.98 20.68 9.09
C GLN A 253 8.85 22.11 9.64
N HIS A 254 7.84 22.39 10.46
CA HIS A 254 7.59 23.72 11.02
C HIS A 254 8.40 24.04 12.29
N LYS A 255 9.05 23.04 12.92
CA LYS A 255 9.86 23.25 14.12
C LYS A 255 11.10 24.14 13.85
N PRO A 256 11.51 25.03 14.77
CA PRO A 256 12.75 25.79 14.58
C PRO A 256 13.99 24.88 14.58
N ALA A 257 15.01 25.23 13.78
CA ALA A 257 16.22 24.41 13.60
C ALA A 257 16.94 24.07 14.92
N ALA A 258 16.96 25.00 15.88
CA ALA A 258 17.59 24.82 17.19
C ALA A 258 16.88 23.78 18.09
N GLY A 259 15.64 23.42 17.77
CA GLY A 259 14.85 22.47 18.56
C GLY A 259 14.72 21.07 17.96
N LEU A 260 15.32 20.81 16.79
CA LEU A 260 15.16 19.53 16.10
C LEU A 260 15.94 18.42 16.79
N SER A 261 15.24 17.33 17.14
CA SER A 261 15.89 16.07 17.50
C SER A 261 16.35 15.30 16.25
N ALA A 262 17.18 14.27 16.44
CA ALA A 262 17.54 13.33 15.38
C ALA A 262 16.31 12.72 14.70
N HIS A 263 15.28 12.41 15.49
CA HIS A 263 14.02 11.89 14.96
C HIS A 263 13.27 12.92 14.11
N ASP A 264 13.18 14.18 14.56
CA ASP A 264 12.54 15.25 13.76
C ASP A 264 13.30 15.47 12.43
N LEU A 265 14.64 15.38 12.44
CA LEU A 265 15.46 15.44 11.23
C LEU A 265 15.17 14.27 10.28
N ALA A 266 15.06 13.05 10.82
CA ALA A 266 14.71 11.86 10.05
C ALA A 266 13.31 11.97 9.42
N LEU A 267 12.31 12.49 10.16
CA LEU A 267 10.97 12.74 9.65
C LEU A 267 10.97 13.78 8.53
N ARG A 268 11.72 14.87 8.67
CA ARG A 268 11.89 15.88 7.61
C ARG A 268 12.52 15.30 6.35
N ALA A 269 13.51 14.43 6.51
CA ALA A 269 14.21 13.79 5.40
C ALA A 269 13.32 12.81 4.61
N MET A 270 12.30 12.24 5.27
CA MET A 270 11.48 11.17 4.69
C MET A 270 10.90 11.56 3.33
N SER A 271 10.29 12.75 3.18
CA SER A 271 9.68 13.18 1.92
C SER A 271 10.69 13.19 0.75
N GLY A 272 11.93 13.62 1.00
CA GLY A 272 13.00 13.62 -0.01
C GLY A 272 13.45 12.21 -0.41
N VAL A 273 13.46 11.25 0.53
CA VAL A 273 13.77 9.84 0.20
C VAL A 273 12.65 9.18 -0.61
N VAL A 274 11.37 9.43 -0.28
CA VAL A 274 10.24 8.83 -1.02
C VAL A 274 9.92 9.50 -2.35
N ALA A 275 10.32 10.76 -2.57
CA ALA A 275 10.01 11.49 -3.80
C ALA A 275 10.69 10.92 -5.06
N LEU A 276 11.78 10.15 -4.91
CA LEU A 276 12.52 9.53 -6.01
C LEU A 276 13.10 10.55 -7.03
N ASP A 277 13.54 11.71 -6.54
CA ASP A 277 14.28 12.72 -7.31
C ASP A 277 15.66 13.01 -6.68
N ALA A 278 16.61 13.46 -7.51
CA ALA A 278 18.01 13.61 -7.10
C ALA A 278 18.21 14.71 -6.04
N ASP A 279 17.53 15.86 -6.18
CA ASP A 279 17.68 17.01 -5.28
C ASP A 279 17.01 16.76 -3.92
N GLY A 280 15.84 16.12 -3.93
CA GLY A 280 15.14 15.65 -2.74
C GLY A 280 15.96 14.62 -1.98
N ASN A 281 16.56 13.65 -2.68
CA ASN A 281 17.44 12.66 -2.08
C ASN A 281 18.69 13.30 -1.46
N ALA A 282 19.36 14.22 -2.16
CA ALA A 282 20.56 14.89 -1.64
C ALA A 282 20.27 15.67 -0.35
N ARG A 283 19.20 16.49 -0.36
CA ARG A 283 18.76 17.23 0.84
C ARG A 283 18.35 16.31 1.98
N ALA A 284 17.75 15.16 1.67
CA ALA A 284 17.40 14.17 2.68
C ALA A 284 18.65 13.58 3.34
N LEU A 285 19.69 13.24 2.57
CA LEU A 285 20.95 12.74 3.12
C LEU A 285 21.63 13.75 4.06
N GLU A 286 21.66 15.04 3.71
CA GLU A 286 22.21 16.07 4.60
C GLU A 286 21.50 16.10 5.97
N LEU A 287 20.16 15.95 5.98
CA LEU A 287 19.38 15.88 7.21
C LEU A 287 19.63 14.59 7.98
N LEU A 288 19.76 13.46 7.28
CA LEU A 288 19.97 12.14 7.87
C LEU A 288 21.38 11.98 8.46
N GLU A 289 22.39 12.56 7.80
CA GLU A 289 23.77 12.62 8.32
C GLU A 289 23.80 13.41 9.63
N ARG A 290 23.19 14.61 9.64
CA ARG A 290 23.04 15.40 10.87
C ARG A 290 22.26 14.66 11.95
N ALA A 291 21.22 13.92 11.59
CA ALA A 291 20.46 13.11 12.54
C ALA A 291 21.33 12.00 13.16
N MET A 292 22.12 11.30 12.35
CA MET A 292 23.02 10.24 12.80
C MET A 292 24.22 10.77 13.60
N ASP A 293 24.67 12.00 13.35
CA ASP A 293 25.69 12.68 14.15
C ASP A 293 25.14 13.07 15.53
N GLN A 294 23.87 13.50 15.60
CA GLN A 294 23.20 13.84 16.87
C GLN A 294 22.87 12.60 17.71
N ASP A 295 22.29 11.58 17.09
CA ASP A 295 21.95 10.31 17.73
C ASP A 295 22.30 9.13 16.81
N PRO A 296 23.46 8.48 17.04
CA PRO A 296 23.86 7.30 16.29
C PRO A 296 22.94 6.08 16.48
N THR A 297 22.01 6.11 17.42
CA THR A 297 21.09 5.02 17.69
C THR A 297 19.69 5.25 17.13
N ASP A 298 19.43 6.39 16.47
CA ASP A 298 18.14 6.64 15.83
C ASP A 298 17.94 5.65 14.65
N PRO A 299 16.95 4.74 14.78
CA PRO A 299 16.80 3.65 13.83
C PRO A 299 16.15 4.12 12.52
N LEU A 300 15.33 5.18 12.55
CA LEU A 300 14.67 5.71 11.36
C LEU A 300 15.66 6.46 10.48
N ALA A 301 16.52 7.30 11.08
CA ALA A 301 17.57 8.02 10.38
C ALA A 301 18.52 7.04 9.68
N THR A 302 18.98 6.01 10.40
CA THR A 302 19.90 5.00 9.87
C THR A 302 19.26 4.22 8.70
N ALA A 303 18.00 3.79 8.84
CA ALA A 303 17.31 3.04 7.79
C ALA A 303 17.00 3.89 6.55
N LEU A 304 16.56 5.14 6.74
CA LEU A 304 16.31 6.08 5.64
C LEU A 304 17.61 6.43 4.91
N ALA A 305 18.72 6.61 5.62
CA ALA A 305 20.02 6.87 5.00
C ALA A 305 20.47 5.68 4.16
N ALA A 306 20.34 4.45 4.70
CA ALA A 306 20.63 3.24 3.94
C ALA A 306 19.84 3.18 2.62
N TRP A 307 18.54 3.50 2.66
CA TRP A 307 17.71 3.56 1.46
C TRP A 307 18.17 4.68 0.52
N ALA A 308 18.39 5.90 1.02
CA ALA A 308 18.77 7.04 0.21
C ALA A 308 20.09 6.82 -0.56
N TYR A 309 21.11 6.23 0.06
CA TYR A 309 22.38 5.91 -0.61
C TYR A 309 22.21 4.88 -1.74
N VAL A 310 21.52 3.75 -1.51
CA VAL A 310 21.31 2.76 -2.60
C VAL A 310 20.41 3.30 -3.70
N GLN A 311 19.45 4.17 -3.37
CA GLN A 311 18.60 4.83 -4.34
C GLN A 311 19.43 5.65 -5.34
N ARG A 312 20.47 6.36 -4.89
CA ARG A 312 21.36 7.12 -5.78
C ARG A 312 22.03 6.23 -6.82
N ALA A 313 22.45 5.03 -6.40
CA ALA A 313 23.09 4.05 -7.30
C ALA A 313 22.10 3.38 -8.26
N VAL A 314 20.83 3.19 -7.88
CA VAL A 314 19.80 2.56 -8.72
C VAL A 314 19.20 3.55 -9.73
N TYR A 315 18.94 4.78 -9.30
CA TYR A 315 18.27 5.79 -10.12
C TYR A 315 19.22 6.76 -10.83
N HIS A 316 20.53 6.48 -10.79
CA HIS A 316 21.59 7.27 -11.44
C HIS A 316 21.68 8.72 -10.95
N PHE A 317 21.56 8.94 -9.63
CA PHE A 317 21.73 10.27 -9.01
C PHE A 317 23.19 10.56 -8.63
N THR A 318 24.13 9.72 -9.04
CA THR A 318 25.52 9.74 -8.59
C THR A 318 26.47 9.21 -9.66
N SER A 319 27.69 9.74 -9.66
CA SER A 319 28.81 9.23 -10.46
C SER A 319 29.61 8.12 -9.77
N ALA A 320 29.35 7.85 -8.48
CA ALA A 320 30.09 6.89 -7.65
C ALA A 320 29.20 5.73 -7.12
N PRO A 321 28.48 4.99 -7.97
CA PRO A 321 27.45 4.02 -7.54
C PRO A 321 27.97 2.85 -6.69
N VAL A 322 29.26 2.53 -6.77
CA VAL A 322 29.89 1.46 -5.96
C VAL A 322 30.08 1.89 -4.50
N GLU A 323 30.51 3.13 -4.28
CA GLU A 323 30.70 3.71 -2.94
C GLU A 323 29.35 3.86 -2.24
N GLU A 324 28.36 4.38 -2.98
CA GLU A 324 26.99 4.59 -2.52
C GLU A 324 26.32 3.27 -2.07
N ARG A 325 26.51 2.19 -2.85
CA ARG A 325 26.08 0.84 -2.46
C ARG A 325 26.79 0.33 -1.22
N SER A 326 28.11 0.55 -1.13
CA SER A 326 28.92 0.12 0.02
C SER A 326 28.46 0.81 1.30
N ARG A 327 28.19 2.12 1.23
CA ARG A 327 27.68 2.91 2.35
C ARG A 327 26.28 2.46 2.78
N SER A 328 25.40 2.21 1.82
CA SER A 328 24.07 1.66 2.10
C SER A 328 24.15 0.32 2.84
N LEU A 329 25.03 -0.59 2.41
CA LEU A 329 25.20 -1.90 3.04
C LEU A 329 25.69 -1.80 4.49
N GLU A 330 26.62 -0.90 4.78
CA GLU A 330 27.08 -0.60 6.14
C GLU A 330 25.92 -0.14 7.04
N LEU A 331 25.13 0.81 6.56
CA LEU A 331 24.00 1.37 7.31
C LEU A 331 22.86 0.36 7.48
N THR A 332 22.61 -0.51 6.51
CA THR A 332 21.68 -1.62 6.65
C THR A 332 22.10 -2.57 7.78
N ARG A 333 23.38 -2.96 7.86
CA ARG A 333 23.88 -3.81 8.95
C ARG A 333 23.73 -3.14 10.31
N ARG A 334 24.02 -1.84 10.39
CA ARG A 334 23.81 -1.04 11.61
C ARG A 334 22.34 -0.99 11.99
N ALA A 335 21.45 -0.68 11.05
CA ALA A 335 20.00 -0.63 11.30
C ALA A 335 19.41 -1.98 11.74
N GLN A 336 19.93 -3.11 11.26
CA GLN A 336 19.52 -4.44 11.71
C GLN A 336 19.86 -4.73 13.18
N ALA A 337 20.90 -4.10 13.71
CA ALA A 337 21.27 -4.19 15.13
C ALA A 337 20.44 -3.26 16.02
N LEU A 338 19.75 -2.29 15.44
CA LEU A 338 18.87 -1.37 16.15
C LEU A 338 17.45 -1.94 16.26
N TYR A 339 16.73 -1.54 17.31
CA TYR A 339 15.31 -1.81 17.38
C TYR A 339 14.55 -0.88 16.44
N GLY A 340 13.57 -1.41 15.69
CA GLY A 340 12.69 -0.63 14.82
C GLY A 340 11.25 -1.10 14.93
N ASP A 341 10.31 -0.16 14.80
CA ASP A 341 8.91 -0.51 14.55
C ASP A 341 8.69 -0.99 13.11
N ALA A 342 7.44 -1.30 12.77
CA ALA A 342 7.09 -1.75 11.43
C ALA A 342 7.47 -0.75 10.32
N THR A 343 7.46 0.57 10.59
CA THR A 343 7.88 1.58 9.60
C THR A 343 9.37 1.50 9.35
N VAL A 344 10.19 1.48 10.41
CA VAL A 344 11.65 1.33 10.29
C VAL A 344 12.00 0.03 9.57
N LEU A 345 11.37 -1.08 9.96
CA LEU A 345 11.61 -2.38 9.33
C LEU A 345 11.18 -2.37 7.84
N ALA A 346 10.08 -1.71 7.49
CA ALA A 346 9.66 -1.57 6.10
C ALA A 346 10.65 -0.71 5.27
N VAL A 347 11.16 0.38 5.83
CA VAL A 347 12.20 1.21 5.21
C VAL A 347 13.48 0.41 4.99
N LEU A 348 13.94 -0.29 6.02
CA LEU A 348 15.12 -1.14 5.97
C LEU A 348 14.99 -2.27 4.95
N GLY A 349 13.83 -2.93 4.91
CA GLY A 349 13.52 -3.96 3.91
C GLY A 349 13.58 -3.40 2.49
N ASN A 350 13.18 -2.15 2.27
CA ASN A 350 13.31 -1.52 0.96
C ASN A 350 14.77 -1.25 0.56
N ALA A 351 15.61 -0.81 1.50
CA ALA A 351 17.04 -0.64 1.24
C ALA A 351 17.69 -1.99 0.86
N LEU A 352 17.44 -3.05 1.64
CA LEU A 352 17.88 -4.42 1.34
C LEU A 352 17.41 -4.90 -0.03
N THR A 353 16.16 -4.62 -0.37
CA THR A 353 15.58 -4.97 -1.67
C THR A 353 16.37 -4.33 -2.82
N LEU A 354 16.67 -3.04 -2.74
CA LEU A 354 17.43 -2.33 -3.77
C LEU A 354 18.92 -2.73 -3.83
N LEU A 355 19.46 -3.23 -2.70
CA LEU A 355 20.78 -3.86 -2.64
C LEU A 355 20.81 -5.26 -3.29
N GLY A 356 19.64 -5.84 -3.58
CA GLY A 356 19.52 -7.20 -4.13
C GLY A 356 19.48 -8.30 -3.06
N GLU A 357 19.47 -7.94 -1.78
CA GLU A 357 19.41 -8.86 -0.63
C GLU A 357 17.97 -9.35 -0.38
N LEU A 358 17.34 -9.95 -1.39
CA LEU A 358 15.89 -10.20 -1.41
C LEU A 358 15.40 -11.15 -0.30
N ASP A 359 16.20 -12.13 0.10
CA ASP A 359 15.81 -13.07 1.16
C ASP A 359 15.89 -12.43 2.55
N THR A 360 16.93 -11.63 2.79
CA THR A 360 17.04 -10.83 4.01
C THR A 360 15.93 -9.77 4.07
N ALA A 361 15.61 -9.14 2.93
CA ALA A 361 14.49 -8.21 2.83
C ALA A 361 13.16 -8.89 3.17
N ASP A 362 12.87 -10.07 2.62
CA ASP A 362 11.64 -10.82 2.93
C ASP A 362 11.52 -11.13 4.43
N LEU A 363 12.62 -11.54 5.07
CA LEU A 363 12.63 -11.79 6.52
C LEU A 363 12.33 -10.52 7.33
N VAL A 364 12.97 -9.40 7.00
CA VAL A 364 12.76 -8.11 7.68
C VAL A 364 11.32 -7.60 7.48
N ILE A 365 10.77 -7.73 6.28
CA ILE A 365 9.40 -7.32 5.99
C ILE A 365 8.38 -8.22 6.70
N ARG A 366 8.62 -9.53 6.79
CA ARG A 366 7.79 -10.43 7.60
C ARG A 366 7.81 -10.06 9.08
N LYS A 367 8.97 -9.65 9.60
CA LYS A 367 9.08 -9.09 10.95
C LYS A 367 8.23 -7.82 11.11
N ALA A 368 8.27 -6.91 10.13
CA ALA A 368 7.44 -5.71 10.13
C ALA A 368 5.93 -6.04 10.19
N LEU A 369 5.47 -6.98 9.36
CA LEU A 369 4.08 -7.43 9.32
C LEU A 369 3.64 -8.18 10.58
N ALA A 370 4.57 -8.78 11.33
CA ALA A 370 4.26 -9.40 12.60
C ALA A 370 4.16 -8.38 13.75
N VAL A 371 4.97 -7.33 13.70
CA VAL A 371 4.83 -6.18 14.60
C VAL A 371 3.51 -5.48 14.33
N ASP A 372 3.22 -5.18 13.06
CA ASP A 372 2.01 -4.48 12.62
C ASP A 372 1.47 -5.10 11.33
N GLY A 373 0.48 -5.99 11.47
CA GLY A 373 -0.21 -6.64 10.35
C GLY A 373 -1.04 -5.67 9.50
N GLY A 374 -1.27 -4.45 9.97
CA GLY A 374 -1.92 -3.35 9.25
C GLY A 374 -0.94 -2.43 8.52
N SER A 375 0.38 -2.67 8.60
CA SER A 375 1.38 -1.78 8.02
C SER A 375 1.30 -1.77 6.48
N VAL A 376 0.75 -0.68 5.94
CA VAL A 376 0.62 -0.44 4.50
C VAL A 376 1.97 -0.52 3.79
N TRP A 377 3.01 0.07 4.40
CA TRP A 377 4.36 0.06 3.85
C TRP A 377 4.92 -1.36 3.83
N ALA A 378 4.79 -2.14 4.91
CA ALA A 378 5.30 -3.50 4.93
C ALA A 378 4.59 -4.40 3.90
N TRP A 379 3.26 -4.28 3.75
CA TRP A 379 2.54 -4.99 2.68
C TRP A 379 3.00 -4.58 1.29
N SER A 380 3.17 -3.28 1.06
CA SER A 380 3.68 -2.75 -0.22
C SER A 380 5.08 -3.28 -0.54
N ARG A 381 6.00 -3.22 0.43
CA ARG A 381 7.38 -3.76 0.27
C ARG A 381 7.38 -5.27 0.06
N SER A 382 6.52 -6.01 0.76
CA SER A 382 6.38 -7.45 0.57
C SER A 382 5.94 -7.80 -0.85
N GLY A 383 4.99 -7.04 -1.41
CA GLY A 383 4.58 -7.19 -2.79
C GLY A 383 5.68 -6.87 -3.80
N TRP A 384 6.47 -5.82 -3.56
CA TRP A 384 7.62 -5.50 -4.42
C TRP A 384 8.72 -6.56 -4.39
N ILE A 385 8.99 -7.17 -3.23
CA ILE A 385 9.93 -8.31 -3.14
C ILE A 385 9.46 -9.45 -4.05
N ASP A 386 8.16 -9.77 -4.04
CA ASP A 386 7.59 -10.81 -4.92
C ASP A 386 7.66 -10.39 -6.41
N VAL A 387 7.51 -9.11 -6.75
CA VAL A 387 7.77 -8.61 -8.12
C VAL A 387 9.21 -8.92 -8.55
N TYR A 388 10.18 -8.66 -7.67
CA TYR A 388 11.60 -8.88 -7.97
C TYR A 388 11.97 -10.36 -8.00
N LYS A 389 11.31 -11.20 -7.19
CA LYS A 389 11.42 -12.67 -7.27
C LYS A 389 10.75 -13.26 -8.52
N GLY A 390 9.87 -12.50 -9.17
CA GLY A 390 9.16 -12.93 -10.37
C GLY A 390 7.92 -13.78 -10.07
N GLU A 391 7.27 -13.52 -8.93
CA GLU A 391 6.10 -14.23 -8.40
C GLU A 391 4.83 -13.36 -8.57
N PRO A 392 4.26 -13.26 -9.79
CA PRO A 392 3.29 -12.22 -10.11
C PRO A 392 1.97 -12.33 -9.34
N GLU A 393 1.46 -13.54 -9.10
CA GLU A 393 0.19 -13.73 -8.38
C GLU A 393 0.30 -13.24 -6.93
N SER A 394 1.38 -13.63 -6.24
CA SER A 394 1.66 -13.23 -4.86
C SER A 394 1.93 -11.73 -4.75
N ALA A 395 2.66 -11.16 -5.72
CA ALA A 395 2.92 -9.73 -5.79
C ALA A 395 1.63 -8.90 -5.91
N ILE A 396 0.76 -9.24 -6.88
CA ILE A 396 -0.52 -8.56 -7.10
C ILE A 396 -1.36 -8.60 -5.84
N GLU A 397 -1.40 -9.75 -5.19
CA GLU A 397 -2.15 -9.94 -3.95
C GLU A 397 -1.67 -8.98 -2.86
N ARG A 398 -0.40 -9.01 -2.49
CA ARG A 398 0.14 -8.19 -1.39
C ARG A 398 0.03 -6.69 -1.65
N LEU A 399 0.21 -6.26 -2.90
CA LEU A 399 0.10 -4.86 -3.28
C LEU A 399 -1.36 -4.38 -3.23
N LYS A 400 -2.32 -5.24 -3.60
CA LYS A 400 -3.76 -4.94 -3.40
C LYS A 400 -4.10 -4.80 -1.92
N ILE A 401 -3.54 -5.65 -1.06
CA ILE A 401 -3.72 -5.53 0.39
C ILE A 401 -3.27 -4.14 0.89
N ALA A 402 -2.10 -3.66 0.44
CA ALA A 402 -1.63 -2.32 0.80
C ALA A 402 -2.58 -1.22 0.31
N LEU A 403 -3.08 -1.32 -0.94
CA LEU A 403 -4.04 -0.36 -1.50
C LEU A 403 -5.39 -0.35 -0.76
N ASP A 404 -5.85 -1.52 -0.32
CA ASP A 404 -7.12 -1.63 0.41
C ASP A 404 -7.02 -1.08 1.84
N LEU A 405 -5.86 -1.21 2.49
CA LEU A 405 -5.61 -0.70 3.84
C LEU A 405 -5.57 0.84 3.88
N ALA A 406 -4.97 1.48 2.88
CA ALA A 406 -4.92 2.94 2.80
C ALA A 406 -4.99 3.42 1.34
N PRO A 407 -6.21 3.47 0.75
CA PRO A 407 -6.41 3.80 -0.67
C PRO A 407 -6.07 5.25 -1.04
N HIS A 408 -5.90 6.12 -0.04
CA HIS A 408 -5.54 7.53 -0.21
C HIS A 408 -4.15 7.84 0.34
N ASP A 409 -3.33 6.83 0.65
CA ASP A 409 -1.94 7.06 1.02
C ASP A 409 -1.19 7.69 -0.16
N PRO A 410 -0.38 8.75 0.04
CA PRO A 410 0.36 9.39 -1.05
C PRO A 410 1.28 8.46 -1.83
N LEU A 411 1.66 7.31 -1.27
CA LEU A 411 2.50 6.30 -1.92
C LEU A 411 1.70 5.15 -2.54
N ALA A 412 0.36 5.22 -2.54
CA ALA A 412 -0.50 4.21 -3.15
C ALA A 412 -0.17 3.96 -4.63
N PHE A 413 0.20 5.02 -5.37
CA PHE A 413 0.61 4.90 -6.78
C PHE A 413 1.75 3.88 -6.96
N ASN A 414 2.69 3.78 -6.01
CA ASN A 414 3.81 2.86 -6.09
C ASN A 414 3.35 1.40 -6.05
N SER A 415 2.33 1.08 -5.24
CA SER A 415 1.71 -0.24 -5.24
C SER A 415 0.99 -0.53 -6.57
N MET A 416 0.38 0.48 -7.20
CA MET A 416 -0.21 0.31 -8.54
C MET A 416 0.84 0.03 -9.61
N VAL A 417 1.99 0.70 -9.56
CA VAL A 417 3.12 0.40 -10.46
C VAL A 417 3.58 -1.06 -10.28
N GLY A 418 3.74 -1.51 -9.04
CA GLY A 418 4.15 -2.89 -8.74
C GLY A 418 3.15 -3.92 -9.26
N ILE A 419 1.84 -3.67 -9.13
CA ILE A 419 0.79 -4.52 -9.70
C ILE A 419 0.93 -4.58 -11.23
N GLY A 420 1.20 -3.44 -11.87
CA GLY A 420 1.47 -3.39 -13.30
C GLY A 420 2.71 -4.19 -13.70
N CYS A 421 3.80 -4.10 -12.93
CA CYS A 421 5.01 -4.91 -13.15
C CYS A 421 4.74 -6.41 -13.01
N ALA A 422 3.95 -6.83 -12.02
CA ALA A 422 3.55 -8.22 -11.86
C ALA A 422 2.69 -8.72 -13.04
N HIS A 423 1.71 -7.94 -13.51
CA HIS A 423 0.95 -8.27 -14.72
C HIS A 423 1.83 -8.38 -15.95
N PHE A 424 2.85 -7.50 -16.08
CA PHE A 424 3.82 -7.58 -17.17
C PHE A 424 4.58 -8.91 -17.13
N LYS A 425 5.07 -9.33 -15.95
CA LYS A 425 5.75 -10.62 -15.76
C LYS A 425 4.82 -11.80 -16.11
N ALA A 426 3.53 -11.69 -15.83
CA ALA A 426 2.53 -12.69 -16.19
C ALA A 426 2.11 -12.67 -17.69
N GLY A 427 2.72 -11.82 -18.52
CA GLY A 427 2.37 -11.67 -19.94
C GLY A 427 1.04 -10.94 -20.19
N GLN A 428 0.46 -10.32 -19.16
CA GLN A 428 -0.83 -9.62 -19.21
C GLN A 428 -0.60 -8.13 -19.49
N TYR A 429 -0.04 -7.82 -20.66
CA TYR A 429 0.49 -6.48 -20.97
C TYR A 429 -0.56 -5.35 -20.96
N ALA A 430 -1.81 -5.65 -21.34
CA ALA A 430 -2.89 -4.67 -21.28
C ALA A 430 -3.26 -4.29 -19.84
N GLU A 431 -3.30 -5.26 -18.92
CA GLU A 431 -3.52 -5.01 -17.49
C GLU A 431 -2.32 -4.29 -16.87
N ALA A 432 -1.10 -4.65 -17.28
CA ALA A 432 0.12 -3.97 -16.86
C ALA A 432 0.06 -2.47 -17.18
N ALA A 433 -0.29 -2.14 -18.44
CA ALA A 433 -0.45 -0.76 -18.87
C ALA A 433 -1.57 -0.04 -18.11
N TYR A 434 -2.73 -0.69 -17.92
CA TYR A 434 -3.86 -0.12 -17.19
C TYR A 434 -3.48 0.31 -15.76
N TRP A 435 -2.79 -0.55 -15.00
CA TRP A 435 -2.38 -0.23 -13.62
C TRP A 435 -1.32 0.88 -13.56
N GLN A 436 -0.38 0.90 -14.50
CA GLN A 436 0.66 1.94 -14.55
C GLN A 436 0.12 3.29 -15.04
N GLU A 437 -0.86 3.31 -15.95
CA GLU A 437 -1.59 4.53 -16.32
C GLU A 437 -2.35 5.11 -15.13
N ARG A 438 -2.98 4.25 -14.31
CA ARG A 438 -3.62 4.68 -13.06
C ARG A 438 -2.63 5.28 -12.08
N ALA A 439 -1.46 4.65 -11.91
CA ALA A 439 -0.40 5.18 -11.06
C ALA A 439 0.04 6.58 -11.51
N LEU A 440 0.23 6.79 -12.82
CA LEU A 440 0.59 8.10 -13.39
C LEU A 440 -0.54 9.12 -13.30
N ALA A 441 -1.81 8.71 -13.33
CA ALA A 441 -2.94 9.61 -13.10
C ALA A 441 -2.96 10.14 -11.66
N GLU A 442 -2.54 9.33 -10.68
CA GLU A 442 -2.41 9.75 -9.28
C GLU A 442 -1.11 10.51 -9.00
N HIS A 443 -0.02 10.16 -9.69
CA HIS A 443 1.28 10.79 -9.51
C HIS A 443 1.99 11.05 -10.85
N PRO A 444 1.62 12.13 -11.56
CA PRO A 444 2.15 12.43 -12.91
C PRO A 444 3.66 12.68 -12.96
N SER A 445 4.30 13.03 -11.84
CA SER A 445 5.75 13.26 -11.75
C SER A 445 6.58 11.97 -11.71
N ALA A 446 5.98 10.78 -11.57
CA ALA A 446 6.70 9.50 -11.62
C ALA A 446 7.06 9.09 -13.07
N SER A 447 7.74 9.97 -13.81
CA SER A 447 8.07 9.76 -15.22
C SER A 447 8.92 8.51 -15.49
N TRP A 448 9.64 8.01 -14.47
CA TRP A 448 10.36 6.74 -14.52
C TRP A 448 9.46 5.52 -14.83
N VAL A 449 8.16 5.59 -14.54
CA VAL A 449 7.18 4.51 -14.84
C VAL A 449 7.10 4.24 -16.34
N HIS A 450 7.40 5.23 -17.19
CA HIS A 450 7.40 5.05 -18.65
C HIS A 450 8.42 4.01 -19.15
N ARG A 451 9.45 3.68 -18.35
CA ARG A 451 10.43 2.61 -18.66
C ARG A 451 9.77 1.25 -18.80
N THR A 452 8.72 0.96 -18.04
CA THR A 452 7.97 -0.32 -18.11
C THR A 452 6.62 -0.16 -18.81
N LEU A 453 6.00 1.03 -18.74
CA LEU A 453 4.71 1.31 -19.39
C LEU A 453 4.82 1.36 -20.92
N CYS A 454 5.90 1.93 -21.47
CA CYS A 454 6.10 1.94 -22.92
C CYS A 454 6.17 0.51 -23.49
N PRO A 455 7.01 -0.40 -22.96
CA PRO A 455 7.00 -1.81 -23.34
C PRO A 455 5.64 -2.48 -23.18
N ALA A 456 4.92 -2.23 -22.08
CA ALA A 456 3.59 -2.78 -21.87
C ALA A 456 2.62 -2.40 -22.99
N HIS A 457 2.62 -1.13 -23.43
CA HIS A 457 1.81 -0.70 -24.57
C HIS A 457 2.25 -1.32 -25.90
N VAL A 458 3.56 -1.44 -26.15
CA VAL A 458 4.07 -2.08 -27.39
C VAL A 458 3.61 -3.53 -27.46
N LEU A 459 3.82 -4.30 -26.39
CA LEU A 459 3.49 -5.71 -26.31
C LEU A 459 1.97 -5.97 -26.27
N ALA A 460 1.18 -5.00 -25.79
CA ALA A 460 -0.28 -5.01 -25.90
C ALA A 460 -0.81 -4.59 -27.28
N GLY A 461 0.06 -4.23 -28.24
CA GLY A 461 -0.33 -3.76 -29.57
C GLY A 461 -0.88 -2.33 -29.63
N GLN A 462 -0.74 -1.56 -28.55
CA GLN A 462 -1.31 -0.22 -28.37
C GLN A 462 -0.34 0.86 -28.91
N ARG A 463 -0.09 0.86 -30.22
CA ARG A 463 0.94 1.70 -30.86
C ARG A 463 0.83 3.21 -30.56
N PRO A 464 -0.34 3.86 -30.58
CA PRO A 464 -0.45 5.29 -30.26
C PRO A 464 -0.04 5.62 -28.82
N GLN A 465 -0.44 4.77 -27.87
CA GLN A 465 -0.11 4.89 -26.45
C GLN A 465 1.39 4.68 -26.22
N ALA A 466 1.98 3.66 -26.86
CA ALA A 466 3.41 3.39 -26.79
C ALA A 466 4.26 4.59 -27.22
N ARG A 467 3.90 5.24 -28.35
CA ARG A 467 4.59 6.45 -28.84
C ARG A 467 4.50 7.61 -27.85
N ARG A 468 3.33 7.84 -27.24
CA ARG A 468 3.17 8.89 -26.21
C ARG A 468 4.01 8.59 -24.98
N SER A 469 4.01 7.34 -24.53
CA SER A 469 4.80 6.88 -23.38
C SER A 469 6.31 7.05 -23.63
N LEU A 470 6.79 6.66 -24.81
CA LEU A 470 8.19 6.87 -25.20
C LEU A 470 8.55 8.36 -25.30
N GLY A 471 7.66 9.18 -25.86
CA GLY A 471 7.84 10.62 -25.94
C GLY A 471 7.96 11.27 -24.56
N ALA A 472 7.13 10.86 -23.60
CA ALA A 472 7.23 11.30 -22.21
C ALA A 472 8.55 10.87 -21.57
N LEU A 473 8.97 9.61 -21.76
CA LEU A 473 10.25 9.11 -21.26
C LEU A 473 11.43 9.94 -21.77
N ARG A 474 11.49 10.22 -23.08
CA ARG A 474 12.54 11.02 -23.71
C ARG A 474 12.49 12.49 -23.33
N HIS A 475 11.32 13.03 -23.03
CA HIS A 475 11.18 14.41 -22.57
C HIS A 475 11.80 14.59 -21.17
N HIS A 476 11.55 13.64 -20.26
CA HIS A 476 12.08 13.71 -18.89
C HIS A 476 13.52 13.21 -18.76
N TYR A 477 13.97 12.32 -19.65
CA TYR A 477 15.32 11.79 -19.67
C TYR A 477 15.88 11.87 -21.10
N PRO A 478 16.33 13.06 -21.55
CA PRO A 478 16.73 13.29 -22.95
C PRO A 478 17.96 12.46 -23.37
N ASP A 479 18.87 12.19 -22.42
CA ASP A 479 20.11 11.46 -22.67
C ASP A 479 19.98 9.96 -22.40
N LEU A 480 18.79 9.47 -22.00
CA LEU A 480 18.59 8.08 -21.58
C LEU A 480 18.81 7.09 -22.71
N THR A 481 19.71 6.14 -22.50
CA THR A 481 19.95 5.03 -23.42
C THR A 481 19.38 3.70 -22.92
N VAL A 482 19.26 2.73 -23.82
CA VAL A 482 18.90 1.34 -23.50
C VAL A 482 19.93 0.74 -22.54
N SER A 483 21.22 1.01 -22.75
CA SER A 483 22.30 0.59 -21.83
C SER A 483 22.13 1.17 -20.42
N GLU A 484 21.74 2.43 -20.30
CA GLU A 484 21.49 3.07 -19.00
C GLU A 484 20.26 2.53 -18.29
N VAL A 485 19.19 2.25 -19.04
CA VAL A 485 18.02 1.53 -18.51
C VAL A 485 18.45 0.18 -17.97
N GLN A 486 19.21 -0.60 -18.73
CA GLN A 486 19.67 -1.93 -18.31
C GLN A 486 20.51 -1.88 -17.02
N ARG A 487 21.41 -0.89 -16.89
CA ARG A 487 22.24 -0.70 -15.69
C ARG A 487 21.46 -0.22 -14.47
N GLY A 488 20.44 0.61 -14.67
CA GLY A 488 19.63 1.23 -13.61
C GLY A 488 18.36 0.46 -13.25
N MET A 489 18.08 -0.67 -13.90
CA MET A 489 16.90 -1.44 -13.56
C MET A 489 17.02 -2.03 -12.14
N PRO A 490 15.93 -1.99 -11.34
CA PRO A 490 15.88 -2.71 -10.07
C PRO A 490 16.08 -4.22 -10.30
N PRO A 491 16.27 -5.04 -9.24
CA PRO A 491 16.61 -6.46 -9.35
C PRO A 491 15.43 -7.34 -9.84
N LEU A 492 14.86 -6.99 -10.98
CA LEU A 492 13.84 -7.73 -11.69
C LEU A 492 14.45 -9.00 -12.32
N PRO A 493 13.63 -10.04 -12.55
CA PRO A 493 14.07 -11.24 -13.25
C PRO A 493 14.77 -10.92 -14.58
N ARG A 494 15.79 -11.71 -14.95
CA ARG A 494 16.60 -11.44 -16.15
C ARG A 494 15.74 -11.39 -17.42
N ASP A 495 14.85 -12.35 -17.59
CA ASP A 495 13.92 -12.41 -18.73
C ASP A 495 13.00 -11.18 -18.81
N TYR A 496 12.53 -10.68 -17.67
CA TYR A 496 11.77 -9.43 -17.60
C TYR A 496 12.59 -8.24 -18.09
N ARG A 497 13.83 -8.10 -17.59
CA ARG A 497 14.72 -6.99 -17.95
C ARG A 497 15.07 -7.02 -19.43
N ASP A 498 15.45 -8.19 -19.94
CA ASP A 498 15.81 -8.40 -21.34
C ASP A 498 14.63 -8.04 -22.26
N LEU A 499 13.40 -8.43 -21.89
CA LEU A 499 12.19 -8.08 -22.64
C LEU A 499 11.91 -6.57 -22.66
N VAL A 500 12.03 -5.89 -21.51
CA VAL A 500 11.85 -4.43 -21.43
C VAL A 500 12.89 -3.69 -22.29
N VAL A 501 14.16 -4.05 -22.15
CA VAL A 501 15.29 -3.46 -22.88
C VAL A 501 15.12 -3.64 -24.38
N GLY A 502 14.84 -4.87 -24.84
CA GLY A 502 14.59 -5.16 -26.26
C GLY A 502 13.40 -4.39 -26.82
N THR A 503 12.29 -4.32 -26.07
CA THR A 503 11.09 -3.59 -26.50
C THR A 503 11.32 -2.08 -26.58
N LEU A 504 12.08 -1.48 -25.66
CA LEU A 504 12.44 -0.07 -25.72
C LEU A 504 13.34 0.25 -26.93
N GLN A 505 14.28 -0.64 -27.24
CA GLN A 505 15.13 -0.52 -28.42
C GLN A 505 14.30 -0.57 -29.71
N GLU A 506 13.38 -1.54 -29.82
CA GLU A 506 12.44 -1.64 -30.95
C GLU A 506 11.52 -0.43 -31.07
N ALA A 507 11.13 0.17 -29.95
CA ALA A 507 10.32 1.39 -29.91
C ALA A 507 11.10 2.64 -30.34
N GLY A 508 12.44 2.58 -30.40
CA GLY A 508 13.30 3.66 -30.87
C GLY A 508 13.98 4.47 -29.75
N LEU A 509 14.18 3.88 -28.56
CA LEU A 509 15.10 4.42 -27.56
C LEU A 509 16.56 4.21 -28.04
N PRO A 510 17.46 5.21 -27.94
CA PRO A 510 18.86 5.07 -28.36
C PRO A 510 19.59 3.96 -27.59
N ALA A 511 20.55 3.29 -28.25
CA ALA A 511 21.32 2.19 -27.68
C ALA A 511 22.20 2.61 -26.49
#